data_AF-A0A2H0MNH2-F1
#
_entry.id   AF-A0A2H0MNH2-F1
#
_cell.length_a   1.000
_cell.length_b   1.000
_cell.length_c   1.000
_cell.angle_alpha   90.00
_cell.angle_beta   90.00
_cell.angle_gamma   90.00
#
_symmetry.space_group_name_H-M   'P 1'
#
loop_
_entity.id
_entity.type
_entity.pdbx_description
1 polymer ?
#
loop_
_entity_poly.entity_id
_entity_poly.type
_entity_poly.pdbx_seq_one_letter_code
_entity_poly.pdbx_strand_id
1 'polypeptide(L)'
;MILQSLHHYYERKSKDPDSGLAPSGFEPAKISFVIVLDNEGKFVDIEDVREGTGKKKKGKSFLVPQSVKKSVNIAANLLWGSLDYLLGIDIKNKPDRVKKQKKAFVEKILTTFPQPETDAGILATVKFLQSPLPEALAGHALWEEIIKTSPNVTFRLQNDNRLICQRPVVIETLTTTENRENSGQAICLVTGQADETERLHPSIKGVWGAQSSGANIVSFNLGAVNSFTKEQGFNAPVGKRAAFNYTTALNHLLREGSPQRMQVGDASTAFWSEKENRFEDVFADFFQEPPKDDPGRNTRAVQALFSAPQTGTCTWEGDGTRFYILGLAPNVARISVRFWHNTTVGDLAQNIRLHFKDTEIVHPPHNPQYLSIF
;
A
#
# COMPACT_ATOMS: atom_id res chain seq x y z
N MET A 1 0.29 11.17 18.03
CA MET A 1 1.34 11.39 17.01
C MET A 1 0.98 10.58 15.76
N ILE A 2 1.30 11.07 14.55
CA ILE A 2 0.79 10.56 13.25
C ILE A 2 1.02 9.05 13.08
N LEU A 3 2.26 8.59 13.29
CA LEU A 3 2.64 7.19 13.07
C LEU A 3 1.91 6.25 14.03
N GLN A 4 1.74 6.65 15.30
CA GLN A 4 0.95 5.90 16.29
C GLN A 4 -0.51 5.76 15.86
N SER A 5 -1.15 6.85 15.43
CA SER A 5 -2.55 6.81 15.00
C SER A 5 -2.77 5.95 13.75
N LEU A 6 -1.79 5.90 12.83
CA LEU A 6 -1.82 5.01 11.66
C LEU A 6 -1.56 3.55 12.05
N HIS A 7 -0.66 3.31 13.00
CA HIS A 7 -0.42 1.97 13.56
C HIS A 7 -1.69 1.40 14.20
N HIS A 8 -2.38 2.18 15.05
CA HIS A 8 -3.64 1.76 15.66
C HIS A 8 -4.76 1.60 14.64
N TYR A 9 -4.81 2.45 13.59
CA TYR A 9 -5.76 2.28 12.49
C TYR A 9 -5.59 0.92 11.81
N TYR A 10 -4.35 0.53 11.50
CA TYR A 10 -4.04 -0.79 10.96
C TYR A 10 -4.51 -1.90 11.91
N GLU A 11 -4.15 -1.84 13.20
CA GLU A 11 -4.54 -2.87 14.18
C GLU A 11 -6.05 -3.00 14.36
N ARG A 12 -6.81 -1.90 14.23
CA ARG A 12 -8.27 -1.93 14.28
C ARG A 12 -8.84 -2.60 13.04
N LYS A 13 -8.44 -2.13 11.86
CA LYS A 13 -9.01 -2.59 10.58
C LYS A 13 -8.55 -4.01 10.21
N SER A 14 -7.35 -4.44 10.63
CA SER A 14 -6.86 -5.81 10.36
C SER A 14 -7.64 -6.90 11.08
N LYS A 15 -8.45 -6.55 12.10
CA LYS A 15 -9.38 -7.48 12.76
C LYS A 15 -10.60 -7.80 11.90
N ASP A 16 -10.91 -6.96 10.92
CA ASP A 16 -11.98 -7.17 9.96
C ASP A 16 -11.40 -7.82 8.69
N PRO A 17 -11.78 -9.08 8.38
CA PRO A 17 -11.34 -9.79 7.18
C PRO A 17 -11.70 -9.08 5.88
N ASP A 18 -12.77 -8.27 5.88
CA ASP A 18 -13.30 -7.59 4.70
C ASP A 18 -12.78 -6.14 4.56
N SER A 19 -11.90 -5.71 5.47
CA SER A 19 -11.33 -4.35 5.48
C SER A 19 -10.53 -3.99 4.21
N GLY A 20 -10.11 -4.99 3.43
CA GLY A 20 -9.27 -4.80 2.25
C GLY A 20 -7.84 -4.31 2.60
N LEU A 21 -7.43 -4.41 3.87
CA LEU A 21 -6.04 -4.21 4.27
C LEU A 21 -5.19 -5.44 3.90
N ALA A 22 -3.95 -5.18 3.50
CA ALA A 22 -3.00 -6.25 3.31
C ALA A 22 -2.59 -6.83 4.67
N PRO A 23 -2.59 -8.17 4.84
CA PRO A 23 -2.06 -8.80 6.04
C PRO A 23 -0.55 -8.58 6.16
N SER A 24 -0.03 -8.80 7.37
CA SER A 24 1.40 -8.72 7.69
C SER A 24 2.27 -9.44 6.67
N GLY A 25 3.35 -8.78 6.25
CA GLY A 25 4.27 -9.30 5.24
C GLY A 25 3.78 -9.24 3.78
N PHE A 26 2.60 -8.67 3.51
CA PHE A 26 2.06 -8.53 2.15
C PHE A 26 1.80 -7.07 1.76
N GLU A 27 1.76 -6.82 0.45
CA GLU A 27 1.30 -5.56 -0.13
C GLU A 27 0.49 -5.79 -1.41
N PRO A 28 -0.44 -4.89 -1.78
CA PRO A 28 -1.02 -4.89 -3.12
C PRO A 28 0.03 -4.42 -4.14
N ALA A 29 0.26 -5.24 -5.17
CA ALA A 29 1.14 -4.91 -6.29
C ALA A 29 0.46 -5.16 -7.63
N LYS A 30 0.75 -4.30 -8.62
CA LYS A 30 0.28 -4.49 -10.00
C LYS A 30 1.15 -5.53 -10.70
N ILE A 31 0.54 -6.65 -11.06
CA ILE A 31 1.15 -7.74 -11.83
C ILE A 31 0.54 -7.72 -13.23
N SER A 32 1.39 -7.81 -14.26
CA SER A 32 0.92 -7.79 -15.65
C SER A 32 0.82 -9.17 -16.26
N PHE A 33 1.73 -10.08 -15.89
CA PHE A 33 1.78 -11.42 -16.46
C PHE A 33 2.02 -12.47 -15.39
N VAL A 34 1.52 -13.67 -15.62
CA VAL A 34 1.72 -14.83 -14.74
C VAL A 34 2.36 -15.96 -15.55
N ILE A 35 3.48 -16.49 -15.07
CA ILE A 35 4.10 -17.68 -15.63
C ILE A 35 3.37 -18.89 -15.03
N VAL A 36 2.73 -19.67 -15.90
CA VAL A 36 2.01 -20.89 -15.53
C VAL A 36 2.96 -22.08 -15.58
N LEU A 37 3.02 -22.83 -14.50
CA LEU A 37 3.86 -24.01 -14.33
C LEU A 37 3.02 -25.27 -14.12
N ASP A 38 3.52 -26.43 -14.54
CA ASP A 38 2.99 -27.73 -14.10
C ASP A 38 3.52 -28.09 -12.69
N ASN A 39 3.08 -29.24 -12.15
CA ASN A 39 3.51 -29.70 -10.82
C ASN A 39 5.00 -30.11 -10.80
N GLU A 40 5.58 -30.39 -11.96
CA GLU A 40 6.97 -30.77 -12.14
C GLU A 40 7.89 -29.55 -12.28
N GLY A 41 7.34 -28.34 -12.40
CA GLY A 41 8.08 -27.09 -12.58
C GLY A 41 8.47 -26.80 -14.03
N LYS A 42 7.78 -27.39 -15.01
CA LYS A 42 7.94 -27.04 -16.43
C LYS A 42 7.02 -25.89 -16.79
N PHE A 43 7.48 -25.09 -17.75
CA PHE A 43 6.68 -24.02 -18.32
C PHE A 43 5.48 -24.58 -19.11
N VAL A 44 4.30 -24.02 -18.84
CA VAL A 44 3.06 -24.35 -19.55
C VAL A 44 2.64 -23.18 -20.44
N ASP A 45 2.48 -21.98 -19.87
CA ASP A 45 1.95 -20.81 -20.58
C ASP A 45 2.29 -19.47 -19.89
N ILE A 46 2.05 -18.34 -20.57
CA ILE A 46 2.03 -16.99 -19.97
C ILE A 46 0.62 -16.40 -20.03
N GLU A 47 0.03 -16.14 -18.88
CA GLU A 47 -1.27 -15.48 -18.77
C GLU A 47 -1.13 -13.95 -18.72
N ASP A 48 -1.85 -13.23 -19.60
CA ASP A 48 -2.02 -11.77 -19.55
C ASP A 48 -3.14 -11.42 -18.56
N VAL A 49 -2.76 -10.94 -17.37
CA VAL A 49 -3.70 -10.55 -16.31
C VAL A 49 -3.98 -9.05 -16.27
N ARG A 50 -3.55 -8.29 -17.30
CA ARG A 50 -3.77 -6.83 -17.33
C ARG A 50 -5.25 -6.49 -17.53
N GLU A 51 -5.68 -5.41 -16.90
CA GLU A 51 -7.03 -4.87 -17.00
C GLU A 51 -7.06 -3.60 -17.86
N GLY A 52 -8.18 -3.38 -18.55
CA GLY A 52 -8.40 -2.23 -19.44
C GLY A 52 -8.28 -2.57 -20.93
N THR A 53 -8.51 -1.57 -21.78
CA THR A 53 -8.57 -1.72 -23.24
C THR A 53 -7.41 -1.03 -23.97
N GLY A 54 -6.93 -1.66 -25.05
CA GLY A 54 -5.89 -1.11 -25.93
C GLY A 54 -4.59 -0.74 -25.21
N LYS A 55 -4.01 0.42 -25.54
CA LYS A 55 -2.73 0.91 -25.00
C LYS A 55 -2.78 1.32 -23.52
N LYS A 56 -3.96 1.31 -22.87
CA LYS A 56 -4.13 1.66 -21.46
C LYS A 56 -4.24 0.45 -20.53
N LYS A 57 -3.91 -0.76 -21.02
CA LYS A 57 -3.82 -1.97 -20.18
C LYS A 57 -2.86 -1.75 -19.00
N LYS A 58 -3.36 -1.92 -17.78
CA LYS A 58 -2.57 -1.81 -16.54
C LYS A 58 -2.53 -3.18 -15.86
N GLY A 59 -1.42 -3.50 -15.20
CA GLY A 59 -1.36 -4.72 -14.39
C GLY A 59 -2.46 -4.75 -13.34
N LYS A 60 -3.09 -5.91 -13.18
CA LYS A 60 -4.10 -6.16 -12.15
C LYS A 60 -3.44 -6.17 -10.77
N SER A 61 -4.17 -5.66 -9.78
CA SER A 61 -3.69 -5.62 -8.41
C SER A 61 -3.85 -7.00 -7.76
N PHE A 62 -2.75 -7.58 -7.29
CA PHE A 62 -2.73 -8.81 -6.51
C PHE A 62 -2.06 -8.56 -5.16
N LEU A 63 -2.51 -9.29 -4.15
CA LEU A 63 -1.80 -9.37 -2.87
C LEU A 63 -0.55 -10.25 -3.05
N VAL A 64 0.62 -9.69 -2.79
CA VAL A 64 1.92 -10.35 -2.94
C VAL A 64 2.81 -10.09 -1.72
N PRO A 65 3.84 -10.91 -1.47
CA PRO A 65 4.82 -10.63 -0.42
C PRO A 65 5.41 -9.23 -0.55
N GLN A 66 5.61 -8.55 0.58
CA GLN A 66 6.03 -7.16 0.63
C GLN A 66 7.31 -6.92 -0.19
N SER A 67 7.35 -5.78 -0.89
CA SER A 67 8.50 -5.41 -1.70
C SER A 67 9.71 -5.07 -0.82
N VAL A 68 10.88 -5.52 -1.23
CA VAL A 68 12.13 -5.20 -0.52
C VAL A 68 12.67 -3.88 -1.04
N LYS A 69 12.94 -2.93 -0.14
CA LYS A 69 13.61 -1.68 -0.53
C LYS A 69 15.04 -1.95 -0.96
N LYS A 70 15.31 -1.66 -2.23
CA LYS A 70 16.62 -1.77 -2.84
C LYS A 70 17.54 -0.69 -2.26
N SER A 71 18.58 -1.09 -1.55
CA SER A 71 19.75 -0.24 -1.33
C SER A 71 20.66 -0.32 -2.57
N VAL A 72 21.88 0.23 -2.51
CA VAL A 72 22.89 0.06 -3.57
C VAL A 72 23.13 -1.43 -3.91
N ASN A 73 22.75 -2.34 -3.02
CA ASN A 73 22.87 -3.80 -3.17
C ASN A 73 21.67 -4.44 -3.92
N ILE A 74 21.91 -5.63 -4.45
CA ILE A 74 20.89 -6.46 -5.09
C ILE A 74 19.95 -7.01 -4.02
N ALA A 75 18.71 -6.55 -4.04
CA ALA A 75 17.62 -7.09 -3.21
C ALA A 75 16.50 -7.61 -4.12
N ALA A 76 16.05 -8.84 -3.84
CA ALA A 76 15.03 -9.55 -4.60
C ALA A 76 13.72 -9.61 -3.80
N ASN A 77 12.60 -9.40 -4.49
CA ASN A 77 11.27 -9.66 -3.93
C ASN A 77 11.05 -11.18 -3.85
N LEU A 78 10.11 -11.61 -3.01
CA LEU A 78 9.80 -13.04 -2.84
C LEU A 78 8.67 -13.45 -3.80
N LEU A 79 8.94 -14.38 -4.74
CA LEU A 79 7.96 -14.99 -5.66
C LEU A 79 7.29 -14.05 -6.70
N TRP A 80 7.79 -12.82 -6.85
CA TRP A 80 7.36 -11.90 -7.93
C TRP A 80 8.45 -10.88 -8.27
N GLY A 81 8.37 -10.26 -9.44
CA GLY A 81 9.32 -9.21 -9.86
C GLY A 81 9.47 -9.13 -11.37
N SER A 82 10.48 -8.40 -11.83
CA SER A 82 10.82 -8.27 -13.25
C SER A 82 11.68 -9.43 -13.76
N LEU A 83 11.71 -9.65 -15.08
CA LEU A 83 12.42 -10.79 -15.69
C LEU A 83 13.94 -10.78 -15.47
N ASP A 84 14.55 -9.62 -15.24
CA ASP A 84 15.98 -9.52 -14.87
C ASP A 84 16.27 -10.19 -13.52
N TYR A 85 15.34 -10.13 -12.58
CA TYR A 85 15.41 -10.82 -11.30
C TYR A 85 14.94 -12.27 -11.37
N LEU A 86 13.82 -12.54 -12.02
CA LEU A 86 13.24 -13.88 -12.03
C LEU A 86 14.07 -14.83 -12.90
N LEU A 87 14.37 -14.42 -14.13
CA LEU A 87 14.92 -15.30 -15.16
C LEU A 87 16.37 -14.97 -15.51
N GLY A 88 16.92 -13.86 -14.99
CA GLY A 88 18.28 -13.42 -15.31
C GLY A 88 18.42 -12.85 -16.71
N ILE A 89 17.33 -12.34 -17.30
CA ILE A 89 17.34 -11.80 -18.66
C ILE A 89 17.92 -10.39 -18.67
N ASP A 90 18.95 -10.20 -19.49
CA ASP A 90 19.59 -8.89 -19.63
C ASP A 90 18.80 -7.97 -20.56
N ILE A 91 17.92 -7.17 -19.97
CA ILE A 91 17.14 -6.15 -20.69
C ILE A 91 17.89 -4.80 -20.73
N LYS A 92 18.94 -4.62 -19.91
CA LYS A 92 19.56 -3.32 -19.63
C LYS A 92 21.06 -3.26 -19.94
N ASN A 93 21.58 -4.21 -20.72
CA ASN A 93 23.00 -4.34 -21.06
C ASN A 93 23.91 -4.40 -19.80
N LYS A 94 23.52 -5.19 -18.80
CA LYS A 94 24.28 -5.43 -17.55
C LYS A 94 24.33 -6.94 -17.23
N PRO A 95 25.04 -7.75 -18.02
CA PRO A 95 24.94 -9.21 -17.97
C PRO A 95 25.41 -9.80 -16.64
N ASP A 96 26.44 -9.23 -16.01
CA ASP A 96 26.92 -9.71 -14.69
C ASP A 96 25.96 -9.38 -13.55
N ARG A 97 25.19 -8.29 -13.70
CA ARG A 97 24.22 -7.87 -12.69
C ARG A 97 23.01 -8.78 -12.67
N VAL A 98 22.46 -9.14 -13.83
CA VAL A 98 21.28 -10.00 -13.92
C VAL A 98 21.53 -11.42 -13.41
N LYS A 99 22.74 -11.96 -13.59
CA LYS A 99 23.16 -13.23 -12.97
C LYS A 99 23.08 -13.17 -11.45
N LYS A 100 23.59 -12.09 -10.85
CA LYS A 100 23.53 -11.87 -9.39
C LYS A 100 22.08 -11.63 -8.91
N GLN A 101 21.25 -10.96 -9.71
CA GLN A 101 19.83 -10.73 -9.41
C GLN A 101 19.05 -12.05 -9.38
N LYS A 102 19.22 -12.91 -10.40
CA LYS A 102 18.62 -14.25 -10.44
C LYS A 102 19.05 -15.11 -9.25
N LYS A 103 20.36 -15.12 -8.96
CA LYS A 103 20.90 -15.87 -7.81
C LYS A 103 20.26 -15.40 -6.49
N ALA A 104 20.22 -14.10 -6.25
CA ALA A 104 19.61 -13.53 -5.04
C ALA A 104 18.10 -13.84 -4.95
N PHE A 105 17.38 -13.90 -6.07
CA PHE A 105 15.96 -14.26 -6.11
C PHE A 105 15.74 -15.72 -5.69
N VAL A 106 16.53 -16.65 -6.24
CA VAL A 106 16.46 -18.08 -5.87
C VAL A 106 16.88 -18.30 -4.41
N GLU A 107 17.98 -17.67 -3.96
CA GLU A 107 18.44 -17.74 -2.57
C GLU A 107 17.40 -17.22 -1.58
N LYS A 108 16.69 -16.13 -1.93
CA LYS A 108 15.60 -15.60 -1.11
C LYS A 108 14.47 -16.62 -0.93
N ILE A 109 14.06 -17.30 -2.00
CA ILE A 109 13.03 -18.34 -1.95
C ILE A 109 13.50 -19.49 -1.06
N LEU A 110 14.72 -20.02 -1.27
CA LEU A 110 15.25 -21.17 -0.52
C LEU A 110 15.52 -20.85 0.95
N THR A 111 15.89 -19.61 1.27
CA THR A 111 16.10 -19.19 2.67
C THR A 111 14.76 -19.02 3.39
N THR A 112 13.73 -18.51 2.71
CA THR A 112 12.38 -18.40 3.28
C THR A 112 11.69 -19.76 3.38
N PHE A 113 11.94 -20.65 2.42
CA PHE A 113 11.36 -21.99 2.35
C PHE A 113 12.48 -23.03 2.23
N PRO A 114 13.13 -23.40 3.35
CA PRO A 114 14.25 -24.34 3.34
C PRO A 114 13.84 -25.77 2.96
N GLN A 115 12.55 -26.10 3.09
CA GLN A 115 11.94 -27.36 2.67
C GLN A 115 10.90 -27.09 1.57
N PRO A 116 11.33 -26.70 0.35
CA PRO A 116 10.41 -26.33 -0.73
C PRO A 116 9.46 -27.47 -1.14
N GLU A 117 9.82 -28.73 -0.86
CA GLU A 117 9.01 -29.93 -1.10
C GLU A 117 7.71 -29.99 -0.30
N THR A 118 7.57 -29.17 0.74
CA THR A 118 6.34 -29.07 1.54
C THR A 118 5.17 -28.44 0.79
N ASP A 119 5.43 -27.70 -0.29
CA ASP A 119 4.40 -27.12 -1.16
C ASP A 119 4.74 -27.30 -2.64
N ALA A 120 3.80 -27.87 -3.40
CA ALA A 120 3.99 -28.14 -4.82
C ALA A 120 4.30 -26.88 -5.65
N GLY A 121 3.73 -25.72 -5.29
CA GLY A 121 3.95 -24.46 -6.00
C GLY A 121 5.35 -23.91 -5.78
N ILE A 122 5.83 -23.93 -4.54
CA ILE A 122 7.19 -23.52 -4.19
C ILE A 122 8.20 -24.44 -4.87
N LEU A 123 8.01 -25.77 -4.78
CA LEU A 123 8.87 -26.74 -5.44
C LEU A 123 8.91 -26.55 -6.96
N ALA A 124 7.76 -26.40 -7.61
CA ALA A 124 7.67 -26.15 -9.05
C ALA A 124 8.40 -24.87 -9.46
N THR A 125 8.25 -23.80 -8.68
CA THR A 125 8.93 -22.53 -8.92
C THR A 125 10.45 -22.68 -8.81
N VAL A 126 10.95 -23.36 -7.77
CA VAL A 126 12.39 -23.62 -7.59
C VAL A 126 12.95 -24.44 -8.74
N LYS A 127 12.27 -25.55 -9.12
CA LYS A 127 12.67 -26.40 -10.24
C LYS A 127 12.72 -25.64 -11.56
N PHE A 128 11.70 -24.82 -11.82
CA PHE A 128 11.64 -23.97 -13.01
C PHE A 128 12.82 -23.00 -13.07
N LEU A 129 13.13 -22.32 -11.96
CA LEU A 129 14.19 -21.30 -11.92
C LEU A 129 15.60 -21.89 -12.03
N GLN A 130 15.80 -23.11 -11.55
CA GLN A 130 17.07 -23.84 -11.61
C GLN A 130 17.30 -24.55 -12.95
N SER A 131 16.23 -24.79 -13.72
CA SER A 131 16.32 -25.40 -15.05
C SER A 131 16.79 -24.38 -16.10
N PRO A 132 17.35 -24.83 -17.23
CA PRO A 132 17.56 -23.99 -18.41
C PRO A 132 16.25 -23.34 -18.83
N LEU A 133 16.32 -22.11 -19.34
CA LEU A 133 15.13 -21.40 -19.78
C LEU A 133 14.48 -22.15 -20.95
N PRO A 134 13.18 -22.52 -20.86
CA PRO A 134 12.53 -23.24 -21.95
C PRO A 134 12.46 -22.40 -23.22
N GLU A 135 12.80 -22.99 -24.37
CA GLU A 135 12.70 -22.31 -25.68
C GLU A 135 11.26 -21.85 -25.95
N ALA A 136 10.26 -22.62 -25.52
CA ALA A 136 8.85 -22.30 -25.62
C ALA A 136 8.47 -20.97 -24.92
N LEU A 137 9.18 -20.59 -23.85
CA LEU A 137 8.95 -19.32 -23.18
C LEU A 137 9.40 -18.14 -24.05
N ALA A 138 10.58 -18.26 -24.68
CA ALA A 138 11.11 -17.24 -25.57
C ALA A 138 10.32 -17.15 -26.89
N GLY A 139 9.72 -18.26 -27.32
CA GLY A 139 8.82 -18.32 -28.49
C GLY A 139 7.38 -17.88 -28.21
N HIS A 140 7.03 -17.54 -26.96
CA HIS A 140 5.66 -17.16 -26.61
C HIS A 140 5.25 -15.82 -27.23
N ALA A 141 4.00 -15.69 -27.71
CA ALA A 141 3.51 -14.50 -28.40
C ALA A 141 3.63 -13.19 -27.58
N LEU A 142 3.57 -13.29 -26.25
CA LEU A 142 3.70 -12.15 -25.33
C LEU A 142 5.15 -11.82 -24.96
N TRP A 143 6.13 -12.65 -25.34
CA TRP A 143 7.51 -12.54 -24.87
C TRP A 143 8.16 -11.20 -25.23
N GLU A 144 8.06 -10.77 -26.49
CA GLU A 144 8.63 -9.50 -26.95
C GLU A 144 8.07 -8.30 -26.17
N GLU A 145 6.76 -8.32 -25.88
CA GLU A 145 6.10 -7.26 -25.11
C GLU A 145 6.61 -7.23 -23.66
N ILE A 146 6.78 -8.38 -23.03
CA ILE A 146 7.26 -8.50 -21.65
C ILE A 146 8.71 -8.00 -21.54
N ILE A 147 9.57 -8.35 -22.49
CA ILE A 147 10.95 -7.86 -22.53
C ILE A 147 10.97 -6.34 -22.69
N LYS A 148 10.18 -5.79 -23.62
CA LYS A 148 10.13 -4.36 -23.89
C LYS A 148 9.61 -3.55 -22.71
N THR A 149 8.59 -4.05 -22.01
CA THR A 149 7.91 -3.31 -20.92
C THR A 149 8.51 -3.59 -19.55
N SER A 150 9.27 -4.69 -19.39
CA SER A 150 9.86 -5.14 -18.12
C SER A 150 8.89 -5.06 -16.92
N PRO A 151 7.68 -5.64 -17.03
CA PRO A 151 6.65 -5.53 -16.01
C PRO A 151 6.93 -6.46 -14.82
N ASN A 152 6.11 -6.33 -13.77
CA ASN A 152 6.09 -7.33 -12.70
C ASN A 152 5.36 -8.60 -13.16
N VAL A 153 5.99 -9.74 -12.87
CA VAL A 153 5.56 -11.09 -13.18
C VAL A 153 5.57 -11.93 -11.90
N THR A 154 4.70 -12.93 -11.83
CA THR A 154 4.64 -13.91 -10.74
C THR A 154 4.27 -15.28 -11.30
N PHE A 155 4.02 -16.28 -10.45
CA PHE A 155 3.85 -17.68 -10.83
C PHE A 155 2.51 -18.24 -10.38
N ARG A 156 1.98 -19.21 -11.13
CA ARG A 156 0.77 -19.99 -10.83
C ARG A 156 0.96 -21.44 -11.29
N LEU A 157 0.36 -22.39 -10.58
CA LEU A 157 0.26 -23.78 -11.08
C LEU A 157 -0.93 -23.92 -12.03
N GLN A 158 -0.80 -24.70 -13.11
CA GLN A 158 -1.83 -24.85 -14.15
C GLN A 158 -3.22 -25.22 -13.61
N ASN A 159 -3.29 -25.98 -12.51
CA ASN A 159 -4.53 -26.45 -11.90
C ASN A 159 -4.93 -25.64 -10.65
N ASP A 160 -4.34 -24.47 -10.44
CA ASP A 160 -4.58 -23.63 -9.25
C ASP A 160 -5.18 -22.27 -9.65
N ASN A 161 -6.19 -21.84 -8.90
CA ASN A 161 -6.87 -20.56 -9.15
C ASN A 161 -6.17 -19.37 -8.48
N ARG A 162 -5.24 -19.64 -7.54
CA ARG A 162 -4.47 -18.62 -6.82
C ARG A 162 -3.05 -18.53 -7.35
N LEU A 163 -2.38 -17.42 -7.06
CA LEU A 163 -0.95 -17.30 -7.34
C LEU A 163 -0.15 -18.13 -6.33
N ILE A 164 1.04 -18.60 -6.72
CA ILE A 164 1.92 -19.37 -5.82
C ILE A 164 2.27 -18.55 -4.56
N CYS A 165 2.45 -17.24 -4.71
CA CYS A 165 2.71 -16.34 -3.59
C CYS A 165 1.52 -16.12 -2.64
N GLN A 166 0.32 -16.62 -2.98
CA GLN A 166 -0.91 -16.56 -2.18
C GLN A 166 -1.28 -17.93 -1.60
N ARG A 167 -0.40 -18.94 -1.72
CA ARG A 167 -0.64 -20.26 -1.17
C ARG A 167 -0.54 -20.24 0.35
N PRO A 168 -1.30 -21.09 1.07
CA PRO A 168 -1.36 -21.08 2.54
C PRO A 168 0.01 -21.14 3.22
N VAL A 169 0.93 -21.99 2.72
CA VAL A 169 2.30 -22.12 3.25
C VAL A 169 3.07 -20.79 3.19
N VAL A 170 2.89 -20.01 2.12
CA VAL A 170 3.54 -18.69 1.97
C VAL A 170 2.96 -17.70 2.98
N ILE A 171 1.63 -17.66 3.11
CA ILE A 171 0.94 -16.78 4.05
C ILE A 171 1.34 -17.11 5.49
N GLU A 172 1.29 -18.39 5.87
CA GLU A 172 1.65 -18.86 7.21
C GLU A 172 3.11 -18.57 7.54
N THR A 173 4.03 -18.79 6.60
CA THR A 173 5.45 -18.50 6.81
C THR A 173 5.67 -17.01 7.06
N LEU A 174 5.11 -16.14 6.22
CA LEU A 174 5.32 -14.70 6.34
C LEU A 174 4.63 -14.10 7.58
N THR A 175 3.46 -14.61 7.96
CA THR A 175 2.76 -14.17 9.17
C THR A 175 3.40 -14.71 10.46
N THR A 176 4.02 -15.89 10.42
CA THR A 176 4.67 -16.50 11.61
C THR A 176 6.07 -15.96 11.85
N THR A 177 6.85 -15.69 10.79
CA THR A 177 8.21 -15.16 10.93
C THR A 177 8.22 -13.80 11.61
N GLU A 178 7.24 -12.93 11.34
CA GLU A 178 7.11 -11.64 12.04
C GLU A 178 6.80 -11.79 13.53
N ASN A 179 6.11 -12.86 13.95
CA ASN A 179 5.84 -13.13 15.37
C ASN A 179 7.05 -13.73 16.11
N ARG A 180 7.97 -14.39 15.39
CA ARG A 180 9.18 -15.01 15.96
C ARG A 180 10.38 -14.06 16.01
N GLU A 181 10.37 -12.95 15.27
CA GLU A 181 11.38 -11.88 15.33
C GLU A 181 11.22 -10.93 16.54
N ASN A 182 10.74 -11.44 17.69
CA ASN A 182 10.81 -10.72 18.98
C ASN A 182 12.24 -10.72 19.58
N SER A 183 13.28 -10.77 18.75
CA SER A 183 14.67 -10.54 19.17
C SER A 183 14.98 -9.03 19.09
N GLY A 184 14.26 -8.21 19.85
CA GLY A 184 14.41 -6.76 19.79
C GLY A 184 15.69 -6.28 20.50
N GLN A 185 16.62 -5.68 19.75
CA GLN A 185 17.79 -4.95 20.29
C GLN A 185 17.45 -3.51 20.74
N ALA A 186 16.24 -3.00 20.48
CA ALA A 186 15.82 -1.63 20.82
C ALA A 186 14.30 -1.50 21.10
N ILE A 187 13.91 -0.39 21.75
CA ILE A 187 12.50 -0.01 21.96
C ILE A 187 11.99 0.79 20.75
N CYS A 188 10.86 0.38 20.18
CA CYS A 188 10.18 1.09 19.11
C CYS A 188 9.55 2.40 19.62
N LEU A 189 9.89 3.53 18.99
CA LEU A 189 9.36 4.86 19.35
C LEU A 189 7.86 5.04 19.07
N VAL A 190 7.27 4.19 18.22
CA VAL A 190 5.84 4.24 17.90
C VAL A 190 5.04 3.49 18.95
N THR A 191 5.42 2.24 19.24
CA THR A 191 4.62 1.34 20.10
C THR A 191 5.08 1.33 21.57
N GLY A 192 6.30 1.77 21.85
CA GLY A 192 6.93 1.63 23.17
C GLY A 192 7.34 0.20 23.52
N GLN A 193 7.19 -0.75 22.59
CA GLN A 193 7.52 -2.17 22.78
C GLN A 193 8.88 -2.50 22.18
N ALA A 194 9.51 -3.58 22.65
CA ALA A 194 10.72 -4.12 22.03
C ALA A 194 10.39 -4.66 20.63
N ASP A 195 11.22 -4.33 19.64
CA ASP A 195 11.07 -4.75 18.24
C ASP A 195 12.42 -4.62 17.53
N GLU A 196 12.59 -5.28 16.38
CA GLU A 196 13.74 -5.04 15.51
C GLU A 196 13.55 -3.71 14.77
N THR A 197 14.56 -2.84 14.81
CA THR A 197 14.48 -1.53 14.16
C THR A 197 14.49 -1.68 12.64
N GLU A 198 13.46 -1.14 11.98
CA GLU A 198 13.39 -1.08 10.53
C GLU A 198 14.37 -0.02 10.02
N ARG A 199 15.39 -0.48 9.30
CA ARG A 199 16.42 0.43 8.76
C ARG A 199 15.87 1.31 7.64
N LEU A 200 15.02 0.74 6.77
CA LEU A 200 14.44 1.42 5.61
C LEU A 200 12.93 1.19 5.57
N HIS A 201 12.17 2.16 6.04
CA HIS A 201 10.72 2.05 6.11
C HIS A 201 10.09 1.89 4.72
N PRO A 202 8.97 1.15 4.55
CA PRO A 202 8.29 1.03 3.26
C PRO A 202 7.89 2.37 2.64
N SER A 203 7.82 2.44 1.32
CA SER A 203 7.42 3.66 0.61
C SER A 203 5.91 3.89 0.70
N ILE A 204 5.51 5.15 0.82
CA ILE A 204 4.12 5.56 0.71
C ILE A 204 3.81 5.88 -0.76
N LYS A 205 2.81 5.21 -1.30
CA LYS A 205 2.28 5.33 -2.66
C LYS A 205 0.96 6.10 -2.60
N GLY A 206 0.53 6.64 -3.75
CA GLY A 206 -0.79 7.28 -3.87
C GLY A 206 -0.84 8.77 -3.57
N VAL A 207 0.20 9.38 -2.99
CA VAL A 207 0.28 10.86 -2.86
C VAL A 207 0.29 11.51 -4.24
N TRP A 208 -0.63 12.45 -4.50
CA TRP A 208 -0.68 13.20 -5.76
C TRP A 208 0.64 13.93 -6.02
N GLY A 209 1.11 13.88 -7.27
CA GLY A 209 2.39 14.48 -7.68
C GLY A 209 3.65 13.77 -7.19
N ALA A 210 3.53 12.72 -6.36
CA ALA A 210 4.67 11.89 -5.97
C ALA A 210 5.07 10.89 -7.08
N GLN A 211 6.27 10.34 -6.96
CA GLN A 211 6.73 9.28 -7.87
C GLN A 211 5.84 8.03 -7.80
N SER A 212 5.67 7.35 -8.92
CA SER A 212 4.86 6.11 -9.00
C SER A 212 5.42 4.97 -8.14
N SER A 213 6.73 4.98 -7.87
CA SER A 213 7.41 4.07 -6.95
C SER A 213 7.16 4.38 -5.47
N GLY A 214 6.45 5.47 -5.17
CA GLY A 214 6.23 5.99 -3.83
C GLY A 214 7.37 6.85 -3.31
N ALA A 215 7.12 7.50 -2.17
CA ALA A 215 8.03 8.42 -1.49
C ALA A 215 8.09 8.11 0.02
N ASN A 216 9.11 8.64 0.70
CA ASN A 216 9.38 8.33 2.10
C ASN A 216 8.81 9.40 3.03
N ILE A 217 8.02 8.98 4.02
CA ILE A 217 7.59 9.85 5.11
C ILE A 217 8.64 9.93 6.24
N VAL A 218 9.36 8.83 6.49
CA VAL A 218 10.51 8.78 7.40
C VAL A 218 11.70 8.23 6.63
N SER A 219 12.78 9.01 6.55
CA SER A 219 14.03 8.56 5.93
C SER A 219 15.20 9.44 6.36
N PHE A 220 16.36 8.82 6.56
CA PHE A 220 17.63 9.50 6.80
C PHE A 220 18.63 9.03 5.74
N ASN A 221 19.19 9.94 4.96
CA ASN A 221 20.12 9.62 3.87
C ASN A 221 21.37 10.51 3.85
N LEU A 222 21.49 11.47 4.77
CA LEU A 222 22.65 12.37 4.86
C LEU A 222 23.50 11.98 6.06
N GLY A 223 24.82 11.92 5.90
CA GLY A 223 25.73 11.63 7.02
C GLY A 223 25.63 12.65 8.16
N ALA A 224 25.29 13.91 7.83
CA ALA A 224 25.13 14.98 8.82
C ALA A 224 23.96 14.76 9.79
N VAL A 225 23.01 13.87 9.49
CA VAL A 225 21.89 13.55 10.39
C VAL A 225 22.11 12.24 11.16
N ASN A 226 23.27 11.60 11.01
CA ASN A 226 23.66 10.44 11.82
C ASN A 226 24.11 10.91 13.20
N SER A 227 23.63 10.25 14.26
CA SER A 227 23.94 10.60 15.65
C SER A 227 24.25 9.36 16.46
N PHE A 228 25.15 9.46 17.45
CA PHE A 228 25.52 8.34 18.33
C PHE A 228 25.89 7.04 17.57
N THR A 229 26.69 7.16 16.50
CA THR A 229 27.08 6.06 15.59
C THR A 229 25.93 5.31 14.92
N LYS A 230 24.70 5.84 15.00
CA LYS A 230 23.51 5.30 14.34
C LYS A 230 23.38 5.89 12.94
N GLU A 231 22.99 5.03 12.02
CA GLU A 231 22.81 5.40 10.61
C GLU A 231 21.37 5.10 10.18
N GLN A 232 20.86 5.88 9.21
CA GLN A 232 19.54 5.62 8.62
C GLN A 232 18.42 5.51 9.67
N GLY A 233 17.52 4.53 9.54
CA GLY A 233 16.39 4.31 10.47
C GLY A 233 16.81 4.09 11.93
N PHE A 234 18.06 3.70 12.21
CA PHE A 234 18.52 3.55 13.60
C PHE A 234 18.56 4.87 14.38
N ASN A 235 18.61 6.03 13.70
CA ASN A 235 18.54 7.34 14.34
C ASN A 235 17.18 7.63 14.98
N ALA A 236 16.10 7.00 14.49
CA ALA A 236 14.77 7.10 15.05
C ALA A 236 14.16 5.69 15.06
N PRO A 237 14.49 4.86 16.06
CA PRO A 237 14.18 3.44 16.04
C PRO A 237 12.67 3.21 16.00
N VAL A 238 12.17 2.79 14.85
CA VAL A 238 10.80 2.32 14.65
C VAL A 238 10.88 0.84 14.31
N GLY A 239 10.12 0.03 15.04
CA GLY A 239 10.08 -1.41 14.84
C GLY A 239 9.54 -1.81 13.46
N LYS A 240 9.99 -2.95 12.93
CA LYS A 240 9.51 -3.54 11.65
C LYS A 240 7.98 -3.62 11.61
N ARG A 241 7.36 -4.11 12.68
CA ARG A 241 5.90 -4.23 12.77
C ARG A 241 5.22 -2.88 12.72
N ALA A 242 5.74 -1.90 13.46
CA ALA A 242 5.18 -0.54 13.43
C ALA A 242 5.32 0.09 12.04
N ALA A 243 6.49 -0.07 11.41
CA ALA A 243 6.79 0.41 10.07
C ALA A 243 5.87 -0.20 9.01
N PHE A 244 5.64 -1.51 9.08
CA PHE A 244 4.66 -2.19 8.25
C PHE A 244 3.25 -1.60 8.47
N ASN A 245 2.76 -1.59 9.71
CA ASN A 245 1.39 -1.18 10.03
C ASN A 245 1.07 0.24 9.53
N TYR A 246 1.88 1.24 9.88
CA TYR A 246 1.55 2.62 9.53
C TYR A 246 1.66 2.87 8.02
N THR A 247 2.60 2.20 7.32
CA THR A 247 2.76 2.37 5.87
C THR A 247 1.64 1.68 5.10
N THR A 248 1.23 0.48 5.53
CA THR A 248 0.08 -0.25 4.96
C THR A 248 -1.22 0.51 5.19
N ALA A 249 -1.46 1.03 6.41
CA ALA A 249 -2.60 1.90 6.70
C ALA A 249 -2.65 3.12 5.78
N LEU A 250 -1.54 3.85 5.67
CA LEU A 250 -1.50 5.08 4.89
C LEU A 250 -1.64 4.81 3.38
N ASN A 251 -1.01 3.75 2.86
CA ASN A 251 -1.18 3.32 1.47
C ASN A 251 -2.62 2.91 1.17
N HIS A 252 -3.27 2.24 2.11
CA HIS A 252 -4.68 1.89 1.99
C HIS A 252 -5.56 3.14 1.96
N LEU A 253 -5.37 4.08 2.89
CA LEU A 253 -6.12 5.35 2.91
C LEU A 253 -5.88 6.18 1.64
N LEU A 254 -4.66 6.17 1.08
CA LEU A 254 -4.28 6.92 -0.11
C LEU A 254 -4.53 6.17 -1.43
N ARG A 255 -5.16 5.00 -1.42
CA ARG A 255 -5.42 4.26 -2.67
C ARG A 255 -6.31 5.05 -3.63
N GLU A 256 -6.20 4.75 -4.92
CA GLU A 256 -7.09 5.30 -5.95
C GLU A 256 -8.54 4.88 -5.63
N GLY A 257 -9.47 5.84 -5.62
CA GLY A 257 -10.88 5.60 -5.26
C GLY A 257 -11.16 5.40 -3.77
N SER A 258 -10.20 5.68 -2.87
CA SER A 258 -10.45 5.66 -1.43
C SER A 258 -11.50 6.70 -1.04
N PRO A 259 -12.56 6.34 -0.28
CA PRO A 259 -13.52 7.32 0.26
C PRO A 259 -12.88 8.19 1.36
N GLN A 260 -11.82 7.70 2.00
CA GLN A 260 -11.12 8.37 3.09
C GLN A 260 -9.97 9.28 2.62
N ARG A 261 -10.08 9.77 1.38
CA ARG A 261 -9.07 10.58 0.72
C ARG A 261 -9.72 11.71 -0.06
N MET A 262 -9.18 12.91 0.09
CA MET A 262 -9.54 14.06 -0.73
C MET A 262 -8.32 14.92 -1.05
N GLN A 263 -8.40 15.72 -2.11
CA GLN A 263 -7.42 16.77 -2.35
C GLN A 263 -7.78 17.97 -1.48
N VAL A 264 -6.82 18.76 -1.01
CA VAL A 264 -7.07 20.09 -0.41
C VAL A 264 -5.93 20.99 -0.87
N GLY A 265 -6.22 21.91 -1.80
CA GLY A 265 -5.17 22.69 -2.48
C GLY A 265 -4.15 21.77 -3.19
N ASP A 266 -2.87 21.90 -2.84
CA ASP A 266 -1.78 21.05 -3.35
C ASP A 266 -1.54 19.77 -2.53
N ALA A 267 -2.30 19.55 -1.46
CA ALA A 267 -2.10 18.44 -0.53
C ALA A 267 -3.04 17.25 -0.83
N SER A 268 -2.47 16.04 -0.75
CA SER A 268 -3.23 14.79 -0.63
C SER A 268 -3.64 14.59 0.83
N THR A 269 -4.93 14.71 1.10
CA THR A 269 -5.48 14.62 2.46
C THR A 269 -6.09 13.24 2.69
N ALA A 270 -5.58 12.55 3.71
CA ALA A 270 -6.18 11.32 4.25
C ALA A 270 -6.78 11.59 5.62
N PHE A 271 -7.85 10.89 5.97
CA PHE A 271 -8.51 11.06 7.25
C PHE A 271 -9.09 9.74 7.78
N TRP A 272 -9.15 9.60 9.11
CA TRP A 272 -9.66 8.41 9.79
C TRP A 272 -9.98 8.70 11.26
N SER A 273 -10.76 7.85 11.90
CA SER A 273 -11.03 7.91 13.33
C SER A 273 -10.27 6.82 14.10
N GLU A 274 -10.03 7.10 15.39
CA GLU A 274 -9.41 6.17 16.33
C GLU A 274 -10.20 4.86 16.46
N LYS A 275 -11.53 4.97 16.52
CA LYS A 275 -12.47 3.84 16.52
C LYS A 275 -13.29 3.84 15.25
N GLU A 276 -14.02 2.76 14.99
CA GLU A 276 -14.97 2.75 13.88
C GLU A 276 -16.04 3.81 14.07
N ASN A 277 -16.22 4.64 13.05
CA ASN A 277 -17.14 5.75 13.11
C ASN A 277 -17.66 6.05 11.70
N ARG A 278 -18.98 6.18 11.57
CA ARG A 278 -19.65 6.50 10.29
C ARG A 278 -19.26 7.88 9.75
N PHE A 279 -18.68 8.74 10.58
CA PHE A 279 -18.12 10.01 10.13
C PHE A 279 -16.99 9.82 9.11
N GLU A 280 -16.27 8.70 9.15
CA GLU A 280 -15.26 8.33 8.13
C GLU A 280 -15.86 8.26 6.71
N ASP A 281 -17.12 7.87 6.57
CA ASP A 281 -17.77 7.63 5.27
C ASP A 281 -18.30 8.91 4.62
N VAL A 282 -18.64 9.91 5.44
CA VAL A 282 -19.31 11.15 5.00
C VAL A 282 -18.38 12.36 5.01
N PHE A 283 -17.21 12.29 5.65
CA PHE A 283 -16.36 13.46 5.84
C PHE A 283 -15.92 14.11 4.53
N ALA A 284 -15.56 13.32 3.51
CA ALA A 284 -15.22 13.86 2.19
C ALA A 284 -16.41 14.56 1.52
N ASP A 285 -17.64 14.08 1.75
CA ASP A 285 -18.84 14.58 1.07
C ASP A 285 -19.18 16.03 1.47
N PHE A 286 -18.69 16.51 2.62
CA PHE A 286 -18.84 17.92 3.00
C PHE A 286 -18.01 18.86 2.13
N PHE A 287 -16.87 18.40 1.61
CA PHE A 287 -15.86 19.27 1.02
C PHE A 287 -15.63 18.99 -0.45
N GLN A 288 -15.69 17.74 -0.89
CA GLN A 288 -15.45 17.37 -2.28
C GLN A 288 -16.55 17.89 -3.21
N GLU A 289 -16.14 18.12 -4.46
CA GLU A 289 -17.07 18.35 -5.55
C GLU A 289 -17.91 17.07 -5.75
N PRO A 290 -19.24 17.18 -5.81
CA PRO A 290 -20.09 16.01 -5.92
C PRO A 290 -19.86 15.29 -7.26
N PRO A 291 -20.04 13.96 -7.30
CA PRO A 291 -20.01 13.21 -8.56
C PRO A 291 -21.01 13.76 -9.58
N LYS A 292 -20.68 13.73 -10.88
CA LYS A 292 -21.57 14.26 -11.94
C LYS A 292 -22.92 13.54 -12.00
N ASP A 293 -22.94 12.27 -11.63
CA ASP A 293 -24.10 11.40 -11.52
C ASP A 293 -24.91 11.65 -10.24
N ASP A 294 -24.34 12.31 -9.24
CA ASP A 294 -25.03 12.68 -7.99
C ASP A 294 -24.67 14.09 -7.50
N PRO A 295 -25.13 15.15 -8.21
CA PRO A 295 -24.80 16.54 -7.88
C PRO A 295 -25.33 16.99 -6.51
N GLY A 296 -26.33 16.29 -5.96
CA GLY A 296 -26.95 16.63 -4.67
C GLY A 296 -26.23 16.04 -3.45
N ARG A 297 -25.18 15.25 -3.63
CA ARG A 297 -24.51 14.50 -2.55
C ARG A 297 -24.01 15.39 -1.41
N ASN A 298 -23.29 16.45 -1.75
CA ASN A 298 -22.74 17.39 -0.77
C ASN A 298 -23.86 18.10 0.00
N THR A 299 -24.85 18.63 -0.72
CA THR A 299 -26.02 19.27 -0.11
C THR A 299 -26.76 18.34 0.86
N ARG A 300 -26.95 17.06 0.50
CA ARG A 300 -27.57 16.08 1.42
C ARG A 300 -26.71 15.78 2.63
N ALA A 301 -25.38 15.69 2.50
CA ALA A 301 -24.48 15.48 3.63
C ALA A 301 -24.58 16.65 4.63
N VAL A 302 -24.52 17.89 4.13
CA VAL A 302 -24.66 19.09 4.96
C VAL A 302 -26.05 19.17 5.59
N GLN A 303 -27.12 18.92 4.83
CA GLN A 303 -28.48 18.89 5.37
C GLN A 303 -28.65 17.82 6.46
N ALA A 304 -28.06 16.64 6.29
CA ALA A 304 -28.08 15.59 7.30
C ALA A 304 -27.38 16.03 8.59
N LEU A 305 -26.23 16.72 8.47
CA LEU A 305 -25.52 17.30 9.60
C LEU A 305 -26.37 18.35 10.35
N PHE A 306 -27.09 19.23 9.65
CA PHE A 306 -27.98 20.22 10.27
C PHE A 306 -29.26 19.62 10.86
N SER A 307 -29.79 18.55 10.25
CA SER A 307 -31.05 17.92 10.65
C SER A 307 -30.88 16.93 11.80
N ALA A 308 -29.67 16.40 12.02
CA ALA A 308 -29.40 15.40 13.05
C ALA A 308 -29.84 15.84 14.47
N PRO A 309 -29.54 17.07 14.95
CA PRO A 309 -30.03 17.54 16.25
C PRO A 309 -31.55 17.68 16.33
N GLN A 310 -32.22 17.97 15.21
CA GLN A 310 -33.67 18.20 15.16
C GLN A 310 -34.48 16.91 15.07
N THR A 311 -33.92 15.89 14.43
CA THR A 311 -34.56 14.60 14.15
C THR A 311 -34.22 13.52 15.18
N GLY A 312 -33.27 13.80 16.08
CA GLY A 312 -32.78 12.84 17.09
C GLY A 312 -32.00 11.67 16.49
N THR A 313 -31.68 11.70 15.19
CA THR A 313 -30.85 10.69 14.53
C THR A 313 -29.38 11.01 14.75
N CYS A 314 -28.56 9.98 15.01
CA CYS A 314 -27.09 9.97 15.13
C CYS A 314 -26.44 11.37 15.09
N THR A 315 -26.46 12.08 16.21
CA THR A 315 -25.75 13.34 16.35
C THR A 315 -24.26 13.02 16.54
N TRP A 316 -23.44 13.44 15.60
CA TRP A 316 -21.99 13.45 15.80
C TRP A 316 -21.59 14.48 16.87
N GLU A 317 -22.43 15.49 17.14
CA GLU A 317 -22.23 16.44 18.25
C GLU A 317 -22.11 15.67 19.58
N GLY A 318 -21.03 15.95 20.32
CA GLY A 318 -20.70 15.25 21.58
C GLY A 318 -19.94 13.93 21.42
N ASP A 319 -19.70 13.45 20.18
CA ASP A 319 -18.88 12.26 19.95
C ASP A 319 -17.40 12.55 20.22
N GLY A 320 -16.92 12.08 21.36
CA GLY A 320 -15.54 12.22 21.80
C GLY A 320 -14.52 11.34 21.05
N THR A 321 -14.93 10.56 20.04
CA THR A 321 -14.03 9.73 19.24
C THR A 321 -12.99 10.61 18.54
N ARG A 322 -11.71 10.30 18.70
CA ARG A 322 -10.64 11.06 18.04
C ARG A 322 -10.74 10.90 16.52
N PHE A 323 -10.61 12.02 15.82
CA PHE A 323 -10.59 12.09 14.36
C PHE A 323 -9.30 12.75 13.89
N TYR A 324 -8.68 12.15 12.89
CA TYR A 324 -7.35 12.49 12.38
C TYR A 324 -7.45 12.94 10.92
N ILE A 325 -6.80 14.05 10.59
CA ILE A 325 -6.70 14.58 9.23
C ILE A 325 -5.24 14.87 8.93
N LEU A 326 -4.71 14.27 7.87
CA LEU A 326 -3.31 14.34 7.47
C LEU A 326 -3.19 14.85 6.03
N GLY A 327 -2.63 16.04 5.86
CA GLY A 327 -2.31 16.62 4.55
C GLY A 327 -0.86 16.34 4.14
N LEU A 328 -0.66 15.72 2.99
CA LEU A 328 0.65 15.31 2.47
C LEU A 328 0.95 15.96 1.13
N ALA A 329 2.16 16.49 0.97
CA ALA A 329 2.66 16.99 -0.30
C ALA A 329 3.93 16.24 -0.74
N PRO A 330 4.12 16.02 -2.05
CA PRO A 330 5.32 15.40 -2.56
C PRO A 330 6.52 16.37 -2.48
N ASN A 331 7.69 15.85 -2.15
CA ASN A 331 8.97 16.54 -2.28
C ASN A 331 10.02 15.57 -2.85
N VAL A 332 10.02 15.41 -4.17
CA VAL A 332 10.85 14.46 -4.91
C VAL A 332 10.66 13.02 -4.37
N ALA A 333 11.62 12.51 -3.58
CA ALA A 333 11.59 11.17 -3.01
C ALA A 333 11.09 11.13 -1.56
N ARG A 334 10.68 12.27 -1.01
CA ARG A 334 10.16 12.42 0.36
C ARG A 334 8.76 13.00 0.37
N ILE A 335 8.07 12.84 1.50
CA ILE A 335 6.76 13.40 1.74
C ILE A 335 6.89 14.47 2.82
N SER A 336 6.30 15.63 2.55
CA SER A 336 6.16 16.71 3.52
C SER A 336 4.76 16.68 4.13
N VAL A 337 4.69 16.74 5.46
CA VAL A 337 3.42 16.94 6.17
C VAL A 337 3.06 18.41 6.07
N ARG A 338 2.00 18.74 5.32
CA ARG A 338 1.52 20.13 5.15
C ARG A 338 0.74 20.58 6.39
N PHE A 339 -0.12 19.72 6.88
CA PHE A 339 -0.91 19.94 8.08
C PHE A 339 -1.30 18.61 8.72
N TRP A 340 -1.56 18.68 10.01
CA TRP A 340 -2.01 17.55 10.82
C TRP A 340 -3.02 18.07 11.84
N HIS A 341 -4.24 17.55 11.79
CA HIS A 341 -5.28 17.86 12.77
C HIS A 341 -5.66 16.60 13.54
N ASN A 342 -5.72 16.73 14.86
CA ASN A 342 -6.18 15.71 15.79
C ASN A 342 -7.24 16.34 16.68
N THR A 343 -8.51 16.02 16.42
CA THR A 343 -9.67 16.58 17.10
C THR A 343 -10.63 15.45 17.47
N THR A 344 -11.88 15.76 17.81
CA THR A 344 -12.95 14.78 18.00
C THR A 344 -13.97 14.88 16.87
N VAL A 345 -14.73 13.81 16.65
CA VAL A 345 -15.84 13.81 15.68
C VAL A 345 -16.85 14.91 16.02
N GLY A 346 -17.17 15.10 17.31
CA GLY A 346 -18.09 16.14 17.77
C GLY A 346 -17.60 17.56 17.52
N ASP A 347 -16.35 17.87 17.87
CA ASP A 347 -15.77 19.20 17.62
C ASP A 347 -15.73 19.50 16.12
N LEU A 348 -15.39 18.50 15.30
CA LEU A 348 -15.29 18.64 13.86
C LEU A 348 -16.67 18.84 13.21
N ALA A 349 -17.67 18.06 13.62
CA ALA A 349 -19.06 18.23 13.18
C ALA A 349 -19.60 19.63 13.52
N GLN A 350 -19.33 20.11 14.75
CA GLN A 350 -19.72 21.45 15.17
C GLN A 350 -19.03 22.54 14.33
N ASN A 351 -17.72 22.40 14.11
CA ASN A 351 -16.95 23.38 13.31
C ASN A 351 -17.40 23.41 11.84
N ILE A 352 -17.73 22.25 11.24
CA ILE A 352 -18.27 22.18 9.88
C ILE A 352 -19.63 22.87 9.81
N ARG A 353 -20.50 22.62 10.79
CA ARG A 353 -21.82 23.26 10.87
C ARG A 353 -21.70 24.78 11.01
N LEU A 354 -20.80 25.26 11.87
CA LEU A 354 -20.52 26.68 12.02
C LEU A 354 -19.98 27.28 10.72
N HIS A 355 -19.03 26.62 10.05
CA HIS A 355 -18.50 27.08 8.78
C HIS A 355 -19.59 27.30 7.72
N PHE A 356 -20.48 26.32 7.50
CA PHE A 356 -21.56 26.46 6.52
C PHE A 356 -22.61 27.50 6.90
N LYS A 357 -22.83 27.72 8.21
CA LYS A 357 -23.71 28.78 8.70
C LYS A 357 -23.09 30.17 8.47
N ASP A 358 -21.80 30.32 8.77
CA ASP A 358 -21.11 31.61 8.68
C ASP A 358 -20.80 32.01 7.23
N THR A 359 -20.77 31.04 6.31
CA THR A 359 -20.58 31.25 4.86
C THR A 359 -21.89 31.21 4.07
N GLU A 360 -23.04 31.18 4.74
CA GLU A 360 -24.35 31.23 4.08
C GLU A 360 -24.54 32.58 3.37
N ILE A 361 -24.78 32.54 2.06
CA ILE A 361 -25.00 33.72 1.22
C ILE A 361 -26.30 33.48 0.44
N VAL A 362 -26.94 34.53 -0.08
CA VAL A 362 -28.10 34.42 -0.97
C VAL A 362 -27.62 34.19 -2.40
N HIS A 363 -28.12 33.15 -3.06
CA HIS A 363 -27.71 32.75 -4.41
C HIS A 363 -28.93 32.58 -5.34
N PRO A 364 -28.75 32.66 -6.68
CA PRO A 364 -29.78 32.27 -7.63
C PRO A 364 -30.24 30.80 -7.46
N PRO A 365 -31.48 30.43 -7.83
CA PRO A 365 -32.03 29.08 -7.59
C PRO A 365 -31.28 27.91 -8.25
N HIS A 366 -30.43 28.19 -9.23
CA HIS A 366 -29.66 27.17 -9.96
C HIS A 366 -28.30 26.86 -9.33
N ASN A 367 -27.87 27.63 -8.32
CA ASN A 367 -26.64 27.37 -7.59
C ASN A 367 -26.90 26.38 -6.44
N PRO A 368 -25.92 25.52 -6.10
CA PRO A 368 -26.05 24.66 -4.94
C PRO A 368 -26.17 25.49 -3.66
N GLN A 369 -27.03 25.04 -2.73
CA GLN A 369 -27.28 25.73 -1.46
C GLN A 369 -26.01 25.85 -0.60
N TYR A 370 -25.15 24.84 -0.65
CA TYR A 370 -23.86 24.82 0.05
C TYR A 370 -22.75 24.66 -0.99
N LEU A 371 -21.77 25.56 -0.95
CA LEU A 371 -20.64 25.58 -1.88
C LEU A 371 -19.56 24.59 -1.43
N SER A 372 -18.96 23.88 -2.39
CA SER A 372 -17.76 23.07 -2.16
C SER A 372 -16.53 23.97 -1.96
N ILE A 373 -15.46 23.42 -1.40
CA ILE A 373 -14.15 24.10 -1.30
C ILE A 373 -13.34 24.03 -2.61
N PHE A 374 -13.88 23.41 -3.67
CA PHE A 374 -13.25 23.26 -5.00
C PHE A 374 -13.89 24.12 -6.07
#